data_AF-A0A3M6WQD4-F1
#
_entry.id   AF-A0A3M6WQD4-F1
#
_cell.length_a   1.000
_cell.length_b   1.000
_cell.length_c   1.000
_cell.angle_alpha   90.00
_cell.angle_beta   90.00
_cell.angle_gamma   90.00
#
_symmetry.space_group_name_H-M   'P 1'
#
loop_
_entity.id
_entity.type
_entity.pdbx_description
1 polymer ?
#
loop_
_entity_poly.entity_id
_entity_poly.type
_entity_poly.pdbx_seq_one_letter_code
_entity_poly.pdbx_strand_id
1 'polypeptide(L)'
;MFCLSTGTPGLRDILQTNESDEREQYVGKIKKMGEMYSRFRPQRKEPDLFARPRRHPAVDIPGSRTWAVSNQVPQAQDNDRVTETVTVDAHDLFSQLSTSVYLGRREPRRGLLDSIQNVSEGTIRVWRNWLSEQCETKTFSDGTPVTVHHDSSSKRDRKEPMVPDSLSDTLEDPRKDGSILWVNTRDDNVGIKFKVKEKKWRRTTAMPILFESDVEVAVSYEVEFEEILVRTAHLLFTLEEAQQQMANDGGRAIVFGSLKMASSAPKRMAQIVRLKPECLQEYKECHNKAWPEVLQQIKDCHIVDYSIWFDDRSSTLFATMKWVGNDFDADMAKMAANPKVQEWWAMTDSMQESYVEGAKGSTDPKGWWKPLEEVFRFEG
;
A
#
# COMPACT_ATOMS: atom_id res chain seq x y z
N MET A 1 -5.85 -1.19 8.72
CA MET A 1 -5.58 -2.34 9.62
C MET A 1 -5.44 -1.85 11.05
N PHE A 2 -5.82 -2.65 12.04
CA PHE A 2 -5.53 -2.39 13.46
C PHE A 2 -4.33 -3.24 13.91
N CYS A 3 -3.74 -2.89 15.04
CA CYS A 3 -2.55 -3.57 15.55
C CYS A 3 -2.73 -3.89 17.04
N LEU A 4 -2.46 -5.14 17.42
CA LEU A 4 -2.38 -5.57 18.82
C LEU A 4 -0.93 -5.60 19.28
N SER A 5 -0.63 -4.92 20.39
CA SER A 5 0.72 -5.00 20.99
C SER A 5 0.98 -6.42 21.50
N THR A 6 2.08 -7.02 21.06
CA THR A 6 2.59 -8.31 21.57
C THR A 6 3.69 -8.12 22.61
N GLY A 7 4.08 -6.87 22.86
CA GLY A 7 5.07 -6.47 23.86
C GLY A 7 6.42 -6.10 23.25
N THR A 8 7.41 -5.92 24.12
CA THR A 8 8.81 -5.64 23.76
C THR A 8 9.67 -6.76 24.35
N PRO A 9 10.01 -7.80 23.56
CA PRO A 9 10.82 -8.91 24.04
C PRO A 9 12.15 -8.43 24.66
N GLY A 10 12.60 -9.07 25.73
CA GLY A 10 13.84 -8.71 26.44
C GLY A 10 13.76 -7.50 27.37
N LEU A 11 12.69 -6.68 27.29
CA LEU A 11 12.56 -5.49 28.15
C LEU A 11 12.44 -5.85 29.64
N ARG A 12 11.68 -6.89 29.97
CA ARG A 12 11.51 -7.36 31.36
C ARG A 12 12.83 -7.87 31.95
N ASP A 13 13.64 -8.53 31.13
CA ASP A 13 14.91 -9.12 31.57
C ASP A 13 15.93 -8.02 31.86
N ILE A 14 15.97 -6.95 31.05
CA ILE A 14 16.79 -5.77 31.35
C ILE A 14 16.40 -5.11 32.67
N LEU A 15 15.10 -4.99 32.95
CA LEU A 15 14.59 -4.38 34.18
C LEU A 15 14.86 -5.23 35.44
N GLN A 16 15.01 -6.55 35.31
CA GLN A 16 15.22 -7.47 36.42
C GLN A 16 16.69 -7.76 36.76
N THR A 17 17.65 -7.28 35.94
CA THR A 17 19.08 -7.45 36.24
C THR A 17 19.48 -6.62 37.47
N ASN A 18 19.66 -7.31 38.61
CA ASN A 18 20.00 -6.75 39.92
C ASN A 18 21.19 -5.79 39.89
N GLU A 19 21.05 -4.68 40.60
CA GLU A 19 21.99 -3.57 40.74
C GLU A 19 23.15 -3.96 41.65
N SER A 20 24.28 -4.41 41.09
CA SER A 20 25.47 -4.66 41.90
C SER A 20 26.78 -4.09 41.37
N ASP A 21 26.83 -3.38 40.23
CA ASP A 21 28.03 -2.63 39.84
C ASP A 21 27.80 -1.43 38.91
N GLU A 22 28.65 -0.42 39.11
CA GLU A 22 28.52 1.00 38.80
C GLU A 22 28.53 1.37 37.30
N ARG A 23 27.78 2.44 36.95
CA ARG A 23 27.75 3.30 35.72
C ARG A 23 27.97 2.66 34.33
N GLU A 24 28.99 1.85 34.10
CA GLU A 24 29.27 1.16 32.82
C GLU A 24 28.15 0.19 32.43
N GLN A 25 27.53 -0.50 33.40
CA GLN A 25 26.37 -1.35 33.13
C GLN A 25 25.13 -0.54 32.71
N TYR A 26 24.98 0.71 33.18
CA TYR A 26 23.82 1.55 32.87
C TYR A 26 23.85 2.04 31.41
N VAL A 27 25.03 2.45 30.91
CA VAL A 27 25.23 2.80 29.50
C VAL A 27 24.95 1.59 28.60
N GLY A 28 25.35 0.39 29.04
CA GLY A 28 25.02 -0.86 28.36
C GLY A 28 23.51 -1.15 28.32
N LYS A 29 22.79 -0.91 29.42
CA LYS A 29 21.32 -1.09 29.49
C LYS A 29 20.58 -0.13 28.56
N ILE A 30 20.91 1.16 28.57
CA ILE A 30 20.29 2.16 27.68
C ILE A 30 20.54 1.82 26.22
N LYS A 31 21.78 1.46 25.86
CA LYS A 31 22.11 1.04 24.50
C LYS A 31 21.26 -0.16 24.08
N LYS A 32 21.18 -1.20 24.93
CA LYS A 32 20.34 -2.38 24.67
C LYS A 32 18.86 -2.03 24.51
N MET A 33 18.33 -1.13 25.35
CA MET A 33 16.95 -0.65 25.23
C MET A 33 16.71 0.15 23.93
N GLY A 34 17.68 0.93 23.47
CA GLY A 34 17.60 1.66 22.21
C GLY A 34 17.62 0.78 20.96
N GLU A 35 18.11 -0.45 21.09
CA GLU A 35 18.15 -1.46 20.02
C GLU A 35 16.93 -2.39 20.04
N MET A 36 16.02 -2.25 21.01
CA MET A 36 14.80 -3.06 21.11
C MET A 36 13.73 -2.62 20.11
N TYR A 37 12.86 -3.58 19.78
CA TYR A 37 11.68 -3.38 18.99
C TYR A 37 10.43 -3.75 19.78
N SER A 38 9.50 -2.82 19.83
CA SER A 38 8.12 -3.07 20.24
C SER A 38 7.39 -3.71 19.07
N ARG A 39 6.72 -4.83 19.34
CA ARG A 39 6.12 -5.68 18.33
C ARG A 39 4.60 -5.58 18.37
N PHE A 40 4.01 -5.63 17.19
CA PHE A 40 2.59 -5.47 17.00
C PHE A 40 2.09 -6.45 15.95
N ARG A 41 0.94 -7.06 16.23
CA ARG A 41 0.27 -7.99 15.34
C ARG A 41 -0.85 -7.30 14.57
N PRO A 42 -0.79 -7.27 13.23
CA PRO A 42 -1.88 -6.83 12.36
C PRO A 42 -3.20 -7.59 12.53
N GLN A 43 -4.32 -6.87 12.49
CA GLN A 43 -5.68 -7.40 12.47
C GLN A 43 -6.60 -6.56 11.58
N ARG A 44 -7.59 -7.20 10.93
CA ARG A 44 -8.60 -6.51 10.13
C ARG A 44 -9.65 -5.86 11.01
N LYS A 45 -10.11 -6.58 12.03
CA LYS A 45 -11.11 -6.07 12.97
C LYS A 45 -10.45 -5.28 14.07
N GLU A 46 -11.22 -4.31 14.58
CA GLU A 46 -10.85 -3.62 15.78
C GLU A 46 -10.83 -4.62 16.95
N PRO A 47 -9.76 -4.67 17.75
CA PRO A 47 -9.72 -5.57 18.89
C PRO A 47 -10.79 -5.18 19.92
N ASP A 48 -11.57 -6.16 20.37
CA ASP A 48 -12.59 -5.95 21.40
C ASP A 48 -11.92 -5.80 22.78
N LEU A 49 -11.42 -4.60 23.06
CA LEU A 49 -10.77 -4.24 24.32
C LEU A 49 -11.77 -4.13 25.49
N PHE A 50 -13.07 -4.14 25.21
CA PHE A 50 -14.15 -4.04 26.21
C PHE A 50 -14.87 -5.35 26.48
N ALA A 51 -14.51 -6.44 25.78
CA ALA A 51 -14.88 -7.79 26.15
C ALA A 51 -14.35 -8.07 27.56
N ARG A 52 -15.15 -7.72 28.57
CA ARG A 52 -14.96 -8.23 29.93
C ARG A 52 -14.87 -9.75 29.79
N PRO A 53 -13.85 -10.42 30.33
CA PRO A 53 -13.91 -11.86 30.46
C PRO A 53 -15.25 -12.15 31.15
N ARG A 54 -16.12 -12.94 30.49
CA ARG A 54 -17.41 -13.30 31.05
C ARG A 54 -17.10 -13.86 32.44
N ARG A 55 -17.47 -13.14 33.50
CA ARG A 55 -17.38 -13.70 34.84
C ARG A 55 -18.26 -14.94 34.81
N HIS A 56 -17.64 -16.10 34.95
CA HIS A 56 -18.38 -17.35 35.09
C HIS A 56 -19.40 -17.16 36.23
N PRO A 57 -20.66 -17.54 36.04
CA PRO A 57 -21.56 -17.74 37.16
C PRO A 57 -20.86 -18.64 38.18
N ALA A 58 -21.07 -18.42 39.48
CA ALA A 58 -20.30 -19.02 40.58
C ALA A 58 -20.45 -20.56 40.76
N VAL A 59 -20.70 -21.31 39.67
CA VAL A 59 -21.00 -22.75 39.67
C VAL A 59 -20.36 -23.44 38.44
N ASP A 60 -19.13 -23.07 38.08
CA ASP A 60 -18.36 -23.82 37.07
C ASP A 60 -17.29 -24.66 37.78
N ILE A 61 -17.37 -25.99 37.64
CA ILE A 61 -16.51 -26.96 38.32
C ILE A 61 -15.27 -27.23 37.46
N PRO A 62 -14.05 -27.15 38.00
CA PRO A 62 -12.83 -27.49 37.26
C PRO A 62 -12.91 -28.91 36.66
N GLY A 63 -12.79 -29.02 35.33
CA GLY A 63 -12.86 -30.29 34.59
C GLY A 63 -14.20 -30.57 33.89
N SER A 64 -15.19 -29.67 33.98
CA SER A 64 -16.44 -29.78 33.21
C SER A 64 -16.23 -29.47 31.72
N ARG A 65 -17.14 -29.95 30.87
CA ARG A 65 -17.19 -29.63 29.42
C ARG A 65 -17.37 -28.13 29.13
N THR A 66 -17.71 -27.31 30.13
CA THR A 66 -17.91 -25.85 30.05
C THR A 66 -16.75 -25.04 30.62
N TRP A 67 -15.76 -25.69 31.25
CA TRP A 67 -14.62 -25.03 31.87
C TRP A 67 -13.60 -24.54 30.82
N ALA A 68 -13.56 -23.23 30.59
CA ALA A 68 -12.57 -22.60 29.72
C ALA A 68 -11.34 -22.15 30.53
N VAL A 69 -10.14 -22.58 30.12
CA VAL A 69 -8.88 -22.18 30.76
C VAL A 69 -8.55 -20.73 30.39
N SER A 70 -8.72 -19.83 31.35
CA SER A 70 -8.32 -18.42 31.26
C SER A 70 -6.79 -18.29 31.31
N ASN A 71 -6.11 -18.47 30.18
CA ASN A 71 -4.77 -17.89 29.92
C ASN A 71 -4.34 -17.93 28.45
N GLN A 72 -5.27 -18.12 27.50
CA GLN A 72 -4.93 -18.04 26.08
C GLN A 72 -5.13 -16.62 25.58
N VAL A 73 -4.05 -16.01 25.10
CA VAL A 73 -4.11 -14.87 24.16
C VAL A 73 -5.15 -15.24 23.10
N PRO A 74 -6.11 -14.36 22.75
CA PRO A 74 -7.09 -14.68 21.72
C PRO A 74 -6.36 -15.12 20.46
N GLN A 75 -6.40 -16.42 20.15
CA GLN A 75 -5.94 -16.91 18.87
C GLN A 75 -6.93 -16.39 17.84
N ALA A 76 -6.45 -15.47 17.00
CA ALA A 76 -7.21 -14.98 15.87
C ALA A 76 -7.68 -16.18 15.02
N GLN A 77 -8.97 -16.26 14.75
CA GLN A 77 -9.49 -17.11 13.70
C GLN A 77 -8.85 -16.66 12.37
N ASP A 78 -8.60 -17.61 11.46
CA ASP A 78 -7.87 -17.40 10.19
C ASP A 78 -8.38 -16.20 9.36
N ASN A 79 -9.65 -15.83 9.54
CA ASN A 79 -10.33 -14.70 8.89
C ASN A 79 -9.89 -13.29 9.31
N ASP A 80 -8.98 -13.12 10.29
CA ASP A 80 -8.57 -11.80 10.79
C ASP A 80 -7.17 -11.35 10.31
N ARG A 81 -6.48 -12.20 9.54
CA ARG A 81 -5.17 -11.87 8.95
C ARG A 81 -5.32 -10.77 7.89
N VAL A 82 -4.33 -9.88 7.87
CA VAL A 82 -4.26 -8.82 6.88
C VAL A 82 -3.41 -9.33 5.73
N THR A 83 -4.02 -9.50 4.56
CA THR A 83 -3.34 -9.87 3.31
C THR A 83 -3.58 -8.80 2.25
N GLU A 84 -2.61 -8.67 1.36
CA GLU A 84 -2.63 -7.81 0.18
C GLU A 84 -2.05 -8.56 -1.01
N THR A 85 -2.47 -8.24 -2.24
CA THR A 85 -1.85 -8.80 -3.45
C THR A 85 -0.83 -7.80 -3.96
N VAL A 86 0.43 -8.21 -4.04
CA VAL A 86 1.51 -7.44 -4.67
C VAL A 86 1.74 -8.00 -6.06
N THR A 87 1.54 -7.15 -7.06
CA THR A 87 1.87 -7.43 -8.46
C THR A 87 3.13 -6.68 -8.84
N VAL A 88 4.04 -7.36 -9.52
CA VAL A 88 5.23 -6.76 -10.14
C VAL A 88 5.11 -6.99 -11.64
N ASP A 89 5.08 -5.91 -12.40
CA ASP A 89 4.89 -5.96 -13.85
C ASP A 89 6.08 -6.64 -14.54
N ALA A 90 5.91 -7.03 -15.81
CA ALA A 90 6.92 -7.76 -16.57
C ALA A 90 8.28 -7.05 -16.62
N HIS A 91 8.26 -5.73 -16.77
CA HIS A 91 9.46 -4.90 -16.96
C HIS A 91 9.91 -4.19 -15.67
N ASP A 92 9.20 -4.41 -14.56
CA ASP A 92 9.47 -3.76 -13.28
C ASP A 92 10.29 -4.68 -12.37
N LEU A 93 11.23 -4.09 -11.65
CA LEU A 93 12.07 -4.82 -10.68
C LEU A 93 11.43 -4.91 -9.29
N PHE A 94 10.52 -4.00 -8.95
CA PHE A 94 9.87 -3.92 -7.65
C PHE A 94 8.50 -3.26 -7.74
N SER A 95 7.65 -3.55 -6.76
CA SER A 95 6.42 -2.79 -6.48
C SER A 95 6.62 -1.93 -5.22
N GLN A 96 5.83 -0.87 -5.06
CA GLN A 96 5.98 0.07 -3.95
C GLN A 96 4.74 0.09 -3.06
N LEU A 97 4.95 -0.13 -1.76
CA LEU A 97 3.91 -0.03 -0.74
C LEU A 97 4.06 1.28 0.04
N SER A 98 3.05 2.14 -0.04
CA SER A 98 2.98 3.34 0.80
C SER A 98 2.50 2.96 2.20
N THR A 99 3.22 3.41 3.22
CA THR A 99 2.97 3.03 4.63
C THR A 99 2.85 4.27 5.50
N SER A 100 1.75 4.36 6.25
CA SER A 100 1.57 5.35 7.30
C SER A 100 1.20 4.64 8.61
N VAL A 101 2.01 4.83 9.64
CA VAL A 101 1.82 4.23 10.97
C VAL A 101 1.42 5.32 11.94
N TYR A 102 0.32 5.08 12.65
CA TYR A 102 -0.20 6.00 13.66
C TYR A 102 -0.33 5.29 15.00
N LEU A 103 0.00 6.01 16.07
CA LEU A 103 -0.23 5.60 17.45
C LEU A 103 -1.42 6.36 18.01
N GLY A 104 -2.52 5.63 18.25
CA GLY A 104 -3.74 6.18 18.83
C GLY A 104 -3.84 5.91 20.32
N ARG A 105 -4.12 6.93 21.13
CA ARG A 105 -4.57 6.79 22.51
C ARG A 105 -6.10 6.80 22.54
N ARG A 106 -6.70 5.99 23.41
CA ARG A 106 -8.16 5.93 23.59
C ARG A 106 -8.58 6.38 24.97
N GLU A 107 -9.77 6.95 25.03
CA GLU A 107 -10.42 7.33 26.28
C GLU A 107 -10.81 6.05 27.05
N PRO A 108 -10.38 5.88 28.32
CA PRO A 108 -10.63 4.66 29.09
C PRO A 108 -12.11 4.32 29.31
N ARG A 109 -13.01 5.30 29.29
CA ARG A 109 -14.42 5.13 29.65
C ARG A 109 -15.35 4.90 28.46
N ARG A 110 -15.13 5.61 27.36
CA ARG A 110 -16.01 5.59 26.18
C ARG A 110 -15.40 4.82 25.01
N GLY A 111 -14.12 4.49 25.06
CA GLY A 111 -13.42 3.81 23.97
C GLY A 111 -13.16 4.68 22.75
N LEU A 112 -13.53 5.97 22.80
CA LEU A 112 -13.28 6.94 21.74
C LEU A 112 -11.78 7.18 21.59
N LEU A 113 -11.34 7.49 20.37
CA LEU A 113 -9.96 7.91 20.12
C LEU A 113 -9.75 9.29 20.76
N ASP A 114 -8.84 9.34 21.73
CA ASP A 114 -8.49 10.51 22.55
C ASP A 114 -7.41 11.35 21.85
N SER A 115 -6.41 10.67 21.27
CA SER A 115 -5.38 11.32 20.45
C SER A 115 -4.78 10.35 19.44
N ILE A 116 -4.17 10.90 18.40
CA ILE A 116 -3.46 10.16 17.35
C ILE A 116 -2.16 10.86 17.03
N GLN A 117 -1.08 10.10 16.97
CA GLN A 117 0.26 10.59 16.66
C GLN A 117 0.80 9.83 15.45
N ASN A 118 1.35 10.53 14.47
CA ASN A 118 2.09 9.89 13.38
C ASN A 118 3.41 9.33 13.94
N VAL A 119 3.67 8.04 13.69
CA VAL A 119 4.90 7.35 14.09
C VAL A 119 5.88 7.27 12.93
N SER A 120 5.37 6.99 11.73
CA SER A 120 6.18 6.93 10.53
C SER A 120 5.30 7.07 9.30
N GLU A 121 5.82 7.75 8.30
CA GLU A 121 5.26 7.79 6.95
C GLU A 121 6.40 7.54 5.96
N GLY A 122 6.14 6.70 4.97
CA GLY A 122 7.18 6.30 4.04
C GLY A 122 6.76 5.24 3.05
N THR A 123 7.75 4.70 2.35
CA THR A 123 7.53 3.68 1.32
C THR A 123 8.41 2.47 1.55
N ILE A 124 7.87 1.29 1.28
CA ILE A 124 8.60 0.03 1.21
C ILE A 124 8.69 -0.38 -0.26
N ARG A 125 9.90 -0.74 -0.72
CA ARG A 125 10.10 -1.36 -2.04
C ARG A 125 10.11 -2.87 -1.89
N VAL A 126 9.21 -3.54 -2.60
CA VAL A 126 9.07 -4.99 -2.59
C VAL A 126 9.60 -5.54 -3.90
N TRP A 127 10.82 -6.09 -3.85
CA TRP A 127 11.54 -6.54 -5.04
C TRP A 127 11.04 -7.90 -5.54
N ARG A 128 11.05 -8.07 -6.87
CA ARG A 128 10.63 -9.30 -7.55
C ARG A 128 11.39 -10.54 -7.07
N ASN A 129 12.72 -10.45 -7.02
CA ASN A 129 13.59 -11.53 -6.55
C ASN A 129 13.40 -11.84 -5.05
N TRP A 130 13.16 -10.81 -4.24
CA TRP A 130 12.86 -11.01 -2.82
C TRP A 130 11.54 -11.75 -2.63
N LEU A 131 10.49 -11.42 -3.40
CA LEU A 131 9.21 -12.14 -3.35
C LEU A 131 9.36 -13.61 -3.71
N SER A 132 10.13 -13.94 -4.75
CA SER A 132 10.41 -15.33 -5.11
C SER A 132 11.18 -16.06 -4.01
N GLU A 133 12.23 -15.46 -3.46
CA GLU A 133 13.02 -16.06 -2.38
C GLU A 133 12.18 -16.29 -1.11
N GLN A 134 11.34 -15.33 -0.71
CA GLN A 134 10.47 -15.47 0.45
C GLN A 134 9.38 -16.53 0.25
N CYS A 135 8.88 -16.69 -0.98
CA CYS A 135 7.91 -17.72 -1.32
C CYS A 135 8.52 -19.14 -1.27
N GLU A 136 9.79 -19.30 -1.64
CA GLU A 136 10.49 -20.59 -1.64
C GLU A 136 10.94 -21.04 -0.24
N THR A 137 11.19 -20.10 0.66
CA THR A 137 11.83 -20.35 1.95
C THR A 137 10.85 -20.58 3.10
N LYS A 138 9.55 -20.30 2.92
CA LYS A 138 8.53 -20.40 3.97
C LYS A 138 7.31 -21.18 3.52
N THR A 139 6.82 -22.10 4.37
CA THR A 139 5.58 -22.85 4.16
C THR A 139 4.42 -22.19 4.92
N PHE A 140 3.26 -22.04 4.26
CA PHE A 140 2.02 -21.66 4.93
C PHE A 140 1.47 -22.82 5.77
N SER A 141 0.59 -22.51 6.73
CA SER A 141 -0.04 -23.49 7.65
C SER A 141 -0.81 -24.63 6.97
N ASP A 142 -1.14 -24.49 5.69
CA ASP A 142 -1.93 -25.46 4.91
C ASP A 142 -1.07 -26.56 4.25
N GLY A 143 0.25 -26.59 4.51
CA GLY A 143 1.14 -27.68 4.12
C GLY A 143 1.36 -27.88 2.61
N THR A 144 0.99 -26.92 1.76
CA THR A 144 1.13 -27.05 0.30
C THR A 144 2.57 -26.70 -0.12
N PRO A 145 3.35 -27.64 -0.71
CA PRO A 145 4.66 -27.31 -1.27
C PRO A 145 4.50 -26.49 -2.54
N VAL A 146 5.22 -25.38 -2.66
CA VAL A 146 5.18 -24.49 -3.82
C VAL A 146 6.48 -24.58 -4.59
N THR A 147 6.42 -25.16 -5.79
CA THR A 147 7.51 -25.22 -6.75
C THR A 147 7.49 -23.99 -7.64
N VAL A 148 8.57 -23.22 -7.64
CA VAL A 148 8.87 -22.17 -8.64
C VAL A 148 9.65 -22.83 -9.77
N HIS A 149 9.24 -22.60 -11.02
CA HIS A 149 10.04 -23.01 -12.19
C HIS A 149 11.07 -21.92 -12.48
N HIS A 150 12.32 -22.12 -12.05
CA HIS A 150 13.44 -21.28 -12.46
C HIS A 150 14.05 -21.79 -13.77
N ASP A 151 14.31 -20.87 -14.69
CA ASP A 151 15.18 -21.12 -15.84
C ASP A 151 16.65 -21.21 -15.36
N SER A 152 17.38 -22.17 -15.91
CA SER A 152 18.64 -22.64 -15.38
C SER A 152 19.80 -21.70 -15.67
N SER A 153 20.16 -20.81 -14.74
CA SER A 153 21.56 -20.35 -14.59
C SER A 153 21.80 -19.53 -13.32
N SER A 154 22.24 -20.20 -12.25
CA SER A 154 23.28 -19.77 -11.30
C SER A 154 23.13 -20.51 -9.97
N LYS A 155 23.62 -21.75 -9.93
CA LYS A 155 23.88 -22.42 -8.64
C LYS A 155 25.02 -21.65 -7.94
N ARG A 156 24.68 -20.85 -6.93
CA ARG A 156 25.61 -20.52 -5.86
C ARG A 156 25.41 -21.54 -4.75
N ASP A 157 26.50 -22.20 -4.36
CA ASP A 157 26.53 -23.20 -3.29
C ASP A 157 25.90 -22.63 -2.00
N ARG A 158 24.74 -23.17 -1.61
CA ARG A 158 24.11 -22.90 -0.32
C ARG A 158 24.73 -23.84 0.72
N LYS A 159 25.33 -23.26 1.78
CA LYS A 159 25.63 -24.00 3.03
C LYS A 159 24.30 -24.41 3.69
N GLU A 160 24.24 -25.64 4.17
CA GLU A 160 23.10 -26.17 4.92
C GLU A 160 22.81 -25.34 6.20
N PRO A 161 21.55 -25.26 6.65
CA PRO A 161 21.22 -24.59 7.91
C PRO A 161 21.76 -25.42 9.08
N MET A 162 22.59 -24.78 9.90
CA MET A 162 23.14 -25.36 11.13
C MET A 162 22.02 -25.48 12.18
N VAL A 163 21.87 -26.66 12.77
CA VAL A 163 20.93 -26.93 13.88
C VAL A 163 21.31 -26.04 15.07
N PRO A 164 20.37 -25.33 15.74
CA PRO A 164 20.72 -24.49 16.89
C PRO A 164 21.12 -25.37 18.06
N ASP A 165 22.39 -25.28 18.44
CA ASP A 165 22.95 -25.91 19.63
C ASP A 165 22.76 -24.95 20.82
N SER A 166 21.86 -25.33 21.73
CA SER A 166 21.56 -24.69 23.03
C SER A 166 20.54 -23.52 23.09
N LEU A 167 19.77 -23.55 24.19
CA LEU A 167 18.61 -22.73 24.53
C LEU A 167 18.96 -21.33 25.10
N SER A 168 20.04 -20.69 24.64
CA SER A 168 20.52 -19.42 25.22
C SER A 168 20.46 -18.18 24.30
N ASP A 169 19.90 -18.30 23.09
CA ASP A 169 19.96 -17.27 22.03
C ASP A 169 18.62 -16.54 21.76
N THR A 170 17.75 -16.41 22.77
CA THR A 170 16.30 -16.18 22.60
C THR A 170 15.84 -14.78 22.13
N LEU A 171 16.71 -13.92 21.62
CA LEU A 171 16.30 -12.69 20.94
C LEU A 171 17.09 -12.49 19.62
N GLU A 172 16.63 -13.14 18.56
CA GLU A 172 17.14 -12.88 17.21
C GLU A 172 16.95 -11.39 16.84
N ASP A 173 18.04 -10.75 16.38
CA ASP A 173 18.05 -9.36 15.92
C ASP A 173 17.16 -9.22 14.67
N PRO A 174 16.05 -8.45 14.72
CA PRO A 174 15.13 -8.34 13.59
C PRO A 174 15.76 -7.78 12.33
N ARG A 175 16.85 -7.02 12.43
CA ARG A 175 17.57 -6.47 11.27
C ARG A 175 18.23 -7.56 10.41
N LYS A 176 18.42 -8.75 10.96
CA LYS A 176 18.97 -9.92 10.26
C LYS A 176 17.89 -10.81 9.65
N ASP A 177 16.62 -10.58 9.98
CA ASP A 177 15.51 -11.35 9.42
C ASP A 177 15.20 -10.83 8.00
N GLY A 178 15.61 -11.59 7.00
CA GLY A 178 15.41 -11.25 5.59
C GLY A 178 13.94 -11.15 5.16
N SER A 179 12.99 -11.57 6.01
CA SER A 179 11.56 -11.42 5.75
C SER A 179 10.96 -10.11 6.23
N ILE A 180 11.77 -9.26 6.85
CA ILE A 180 11.39 -7.92 7.30
C ILE A 180 11.85 -6.91 6.25
N LEU A 181 10.91 -6.08 5.79
CA LEU A 181 11.22 -4.89 5.01
C LEU A 181 11.03 -3.64 5.85
N TRP A 182 11.95 -2.70 5.74
CA TRP A 182 11.99 -1.48 6.54
C TRP A 182 11.37 -0.30 5.80
N VAL A 183 10.50 0.43 6.48
CA VAL A 183 9.89 1.69 6.01
C VAL A 183 10.98 2.75 6.03
N ASN A 184 11.22 3.38 4.88
CA ASN A 184 12.35 4.29 4.67
C ASN A 184 13.69 3.58 4.92
N THR A 185 14.45 3.31 3.85
CA THR A 185 15.65 2.44 3.88
C THR A 185 16.84 2.96 4.70
N ARG A 186 16.70 4.04 5.48
CA ARG A 186 17.80 4.73 6.16
C ARG A 186 17.88 4.41 7.64
N ASP A 187 16.75 4.24 8.29
CA ASP A 187 16.63 4.11 9.72
C ASP A 187 15.70 2.94 10.00
N ASP A 188 16.25 1.80 10.42
CA ASP A 188 15.53 0.55 10.75
C ASP A 188 14.62 0.76 11.97
N ASN A 189 13.71 1.73 11.90
CA ASN A 189 12.86 2.24 12.95
C ASN A 189 11.49 1.60 12.86
N VAL A 190 10.99 1.38 11.64
CA VAL A 190 9.70 0.73 11.41
C VAL A 190 9.90 -0.36 10.37
N GLY A 191 9.68 -1.61 10.78
CA GLY A 191 9.81 -2.80 9.94
C GLY A 191 8.49 -3.56 9.86
N ILE A 192 8.24 -4.19 8.73
CA ILE A 192 7.09 -5.06 8.54
C ILE A 192 7.60 -6.44 8.12
N LYS A 193 7.20 -7.45 8.88
CA LYS A 193 7.47 -8.86 8.59
C LYS A 193 6.37 -9.43 7.70
N PHE A 194 6.78 -10.07 6.62
CA PHE A 194 5.85 -10.63 5.64
C PHE A 194 5.92 -12.16 5.59
N LYS A 195 4.78 -12.75 5.24
CA LYS A 195 4.70 -14.08 4.63
C LYS A 195 4.24 -13.94 3.20
N VAL A 196 4.89 -14.64 2.29
CA VAL A 196 4.66 -14.50 0.85
C VAL A 196 4.13 -15.83 0.32
N LYS A 197 3.06 -15.77 -0.46
CA LYS A 197 2.47 -16.92 -1.16
C LYS A 197 2.26 -16.55 -2.62
N GLU A 198 2.80 -17.36 -3.53
CA GLU A 198 2.56 -17.15 -4.95
C GLU A 198 1.06 -17.31 -5.25
N LYS A 199 0.49 -16.30 -5.92
CA LYS A 199 -0.90 -16.33 -6.36
C LYS A 199 -0.92 -16.97 -7.74
N LYS A 200 -0.98 -18.30 -7.79
CA LYS A 200 -1.12 -19.03 -9.06
C LYS A 200 -2.38 -18.54 -9.76
N TRP A 201 -2.21 -17.87 -10.89
CA TRP A 201 -3.30 -17.56 -11.79
C TRP A 201 -4.06 -18.87 -12.05
N ARG A 202 -5.38 -18.89 -11.81
CA ARG A 202 -6.19 -20.02 -12.28
C ARG A 202 -6.08 -20.00 -13.79
N ARG A 203 -5.15 -20.79 -14.34
CA ARG A 203 -5.17 -21.28 -15.72
C ARG A 203 -6.44 -22.12 -15.83
N THR A 204 -7.59 -21.45 -15.90
CA THR A 204 -8.84 -22.09 -16.24
C THR A 204 -8.57 -22.77 -17.57
N THR A 205 -8.89 -24.05 -17.64
CA THR A 205 -8.62 -25.02 -18.72
C THR A 205 -9.22 -24.63 -20.09
N ALA A 206 -9.63 -23.37 -20.26
CA ALA A 206 -10.40 -22.86 -21.39
C ALA A 206 -9.60 -22.00 -22.37
N MET A 207 -8.39 -21.49 -22.05
CA MET A 207 -7.54 -20.82 -23.05
C MET A 207 -6.03 -20.98 -22.73
N PRO A 208 -5.28 -21.78 -23.50
CA PRO A 208 -3.82 -21.77 -23.44
C PRO A 208 -3.31 -20.55 -24.22
N ILE A 209 -2.90 -19.50 -23.52
CA ILE A 209 -2.08 -18.44 -24.12
C ILE A 209 -0.67 -19.03 -24.26
N LEU A 210 -0.23 -19.24 -25.50
CA LEU A 210 1.15 -19.61 -25.82
C LEU A 210 2.03 -18.38 -25.57
N PHE A 211 2.87 -18.45 -24.54
CA PHE A 211 3.95 -17.50 -24.34
C PHE A 211 5.22 -18.09 -24.93
N GLU A 212 5.97 -17.28 -25.67
CA GLU A 212 7.36 -17.57 -26.00
C GLU A 212 8.16 -17.56 -24.68
N SER A 213 9.05 -18.53 -24.46
CA SER A 213 9.75 -18.75 -23.19
C SER A 213 10.54 -17.55 -22.68
N ASP A 214 10.83 -16.61 -23.57
CA ASP A 214 11.76 -15.52 -23.36
C ASP A 214 11.05 -14.19 -23.02
N VAL A 215 9.72 -14.19 -22.91
CA VAL A 215 8.94 -12.99 -22.53
C VAL A 215 8.79 -12.96 -21.01
N GLU A 216 9.41 -11.97 -20.35
CA GLU A 216 9.16 -11.72 -18.92
C GLU A 216 7.67 -11.46 -18.69
N VAL A 217 7.07 -12.19 -17.75
CA VAL A 217 5.65 -12.06 -17.40
C VAL A 217 5.52 -11.38 -16.04
N ALA A 218 4.47 -10.59 -15.87
CA ALA A 218 4.09 -10.06 -14.56
C ALA A 218 3.89 -11.18 -13.54
N VAL A 219 4.33 -10.96 -12.31
CA VAL A 219 4.19 -11.93 -11.20
C VAL A 219 3.31 -11.37 -10.11
N SER A 220 2.47 -12.22 -9.54
CA SER A 220 1.52 -11.86 -8.49
C SER A 220 1.74 -12.71 -7.25
N TYR A 221 1.93 -12.05 -6.12
CA TYR A 221 2.08 -12.67 -4.82
C TYR A 221 1.01 -12.17 -3.87
N GLU A 222 0.43 -13.06 -3.07
CA GLU A 222 -0.31 -12.68 -1.88
C GLU A 222 0.69 -12.52 -0.73
N VAL A 223 0.74 -11.34 -0.14
CA VAL A 223 1.57 -11.03 1.02
C VAL A 223 0.69 -10.88 2.25
N GLU A 224 1.05 -11.59 3.32
CA GLU A 224 0.42 -11.47 4.64
C GLU A 224 1.32 -10.65 5.55
N PHE A 225 0.73 -9.67 6.23
CA PHE A 225 1.40 -8.85 7.25
C PHE A 225 1.43 -9.64 8.57
N GLU A 226 2.57 -10.26 8.89
CA GLU A 226 2.71 -11.12 10.05
C GLU A 226 2.94 -10.31 11.34
N GLU A 227 3.85 -9.34 11.29
CA GLU A 227 4.27 -8.55 12.45
C GLU A 227 4.74 -7.16 12.00
N ILE A 228 4.42 -6.14 12.78
CA ILE A 228 4.97 -4.79 12.65
C ILE A 228 5.91 -4.56 13.82
N LEU A 229 7.10 -4.07 13.52
CA LEU A 229 8.15 -3.79 14.49
C LEU A 229 8.41 -2.28 14.48
N VAL A 230 8.37 -1.67 15.66
CA VAL A 230 8.75 -0.27 15.84
C VAL A 230 9.87 -0.20 16.87
N ARG A 231 10.98 0.46 16.53
CA ARG A 231 12.10 0.66 17.44
C ARG A 231 11.58 1.35 18.69
N THR A 232 11.84 0.76 19.87
CA THR A 232 11.24 1.22 21.12
C THR A 232 11.68 2.64 21.46
N ALA A 233 12.93 3.01 21.20
CA ALA A 233 13.40 4.38 21.36
C ALA A 233 12.69 5.36 20.42
N HIS A 234 12.46 4.99 19.16
CA HIS A 234 11.71 5.82 18.19
C HIS A 234 10.30 6.09 18.69
N LEU A 235 9.58 5.04 19.12
CA LEU A 235 8.24 5.16 19.69
C LEU A 235 8.20 6.08 20.92
N LEU A 236 9.21 5.97 21.80
CA LEU A 236 9.33 6.79 23.00
C LEU A 236 9.54 8.27 22.67
N PHE A 237 10.49 8.57 21.77
CA PHE A 237 10.75 9.94 21.33
C PHE A 237 9.52 10.55 20.63
N THR A 238 8.84 9.79 19.77
CA THR A 238 7.59 10.23 19.13
C THR A 238 6.51 10.56 20.16
N LEU A 239 6.38 9.76 21.23
CA LEU A 239 5.42 10.02 22.30
C LEU A 239 5.80 11.23 23.16
N GLU A 240 7.08 11.42 23.45
CA GLU A 240 7.58 12.56 24.20
C GLU A 240 7.36 13.87 23.41
N GLU A 241 7.71 13.87 22.13
CA GLU A 241 7.48 15.01 21.24
C GLU A 241 5.99 15.36 21.18
N ALA A 242 5.12 14.35 21.03
CA ALA A 242 3.67 14.56 21.05
C ALA A 242 3.17 15.15 22.37
N GLN A 243 3.69 14.69 23.51
CA GLN A 243 3.35 15.25 24.83
C GLN A 243 3.80 16.70 24.97
N GLN A 244 4.99 17.04 24.48
CA GLN A 244 5.50 18.41 24.48
C GLN A 244 4.65 19.31 23.57
N GLN A 245 4.27 18.84 22.39
CA GLN A 245 3.36 19.55 21.48
C GLN A 245 2.01 19.82 22.16
N MET A 246 1.41 18.81 22.81
CA MET A 246 0.16 18.97 23.55
C MET A 246 0.28 19.90 24.77
N ALA A 247 1.41 19.91 25.45
CA ALA A 247 1.66 20.82 26.58
C ALA A 247 1.86 22.27 26.12
N ASN A 248 2.48 22.46 24.96
CA ASN A 248 2.73 23.77 24.35
C ASN A 248 1.48 24.35 23.68
N ASP A 249 0.65 23.50 23.06
CA ASP A 249 -0.63 23.88 22.49
C ASP A 249 -1.68 23.96 23.60
N GLY A 250 -1.73 25.12 24.25
CA GLY A 250 -2.72 25.48 25.26
C GLY A 250 -4.16 25.33 24.75
N GLY A 251 -4.70 24.11 24.84
CA GLY A 251 -6.11 23.80 24.96
C GLY A 251 -7.04 24.19 23.82
N ARG A 252 -6.58 24.44 22.58
CA ARG A 252 -7.48 24.55 21.41
C ARG A 252 -6.80 24.16 20.08
N ALA A 253 -7.07 22.96 19.60
CA ALA A 253 -7.24 22.69 18.17
C ALA A 253 -7.91 21.33 17.94
N ILE A 254 -9.01 21.34 17.19
CA ILE A 254 -9.50 20.18 16.44
C ILE A 254 -9.09 20.45 15.00
N VAL A 255 -8.22 19.61 14.45
CA VAL A 255 -7.99 19.53 13.01
C VAL A 255 -8.40 18.13 12.58
N PHE A 256 -9.56 18.02 11.93
CA PHE A 256 -9.84 16.84 11.11
C PHE A 256 -9.06 17.00 9.81
N GLY A 257 -7.94 16.31 9.71
CA GLY A 257 -7.33 16.02 8.42
C GLY A 257 -8.12 14.92 7.74
N SER A 258 -8.82 15.23 6.65
CA SER A 258 -9.14 14.21 5.64
C SER A 258 -7.83 13.84 4.95
N LEU A 259 -7.23 12.73 5.38
CA LEU A 259 -6.17 12.07 4.63
C LEU A 259 -6.82 11.41 3.41
N LYS A 260 -6.94 12.16 2.31
CA LYS A 260 -7.06 11.53 0.99
C LYS A 260 -5.71 10.89 0.68
N MET A 261 -5.75 9.59 0.46
CA MET A 261 -4.62 8.79 -0.02
C MET A 261 -3.92 9.49 -1.20
N ALA A 262 -2.61 9.72 -1.09
CA ALA A 262 -1.74 9.95 -2.24
C ALA A 262 -1.50 8.62 -2.97
N SER A 263 -2.57 8.15 -3.62
CA SER A 263 -2.64 7.68 -5.00
C SER A 263 -4.07 7.18 -5.14
N SER A 264 -5.01 8.02 -5.59
CA SER A 264 -6.18 7.41 -6.22
C SER A 264 -5.61 6.63 -7.39
N ALA A 265 -6.01 5.35 -7.54
CA ALA A 265 -5.72 4.61 -8.77
C ALA A 265 -5.98 5.54 -9.97
N PRO A 266 -5.10 5.56 -11.00
CA PRO A 266 -5.22 6.47 -12.14
C PRO A 266 -6.67 6.54 -12.61
N LYS A 267 -7.27 7.73 -12.56
CA LYS A 267 -8.65 7.92 -13.03
C LYS A 267 -8.61 7.80 -14.54
N ARG A 268 -9.16 6.72 -15.07
CA ARG A 268 -9.29 6.54 -16.52
C ARG A 268 -10.53 7.26 -16.99
N MET A 269 -10.40 7.89 -18.14
CA MET A 269 -11.46 8.68 -18.73
C MET A 269 -11.55 8.27 -20.19
N ALA A 270 -12.75 7.87 -20.59
CA ALA A 270 -13.10 7.65 -21.97
C ALA A 270 -14.13 8.71 -22.37
N GLN A 271 -13.99 9.28 -23.56
CA GLN A 271 -14.91 10.28 -24.07
C GLN A 271 -15.02 10.21 -25.58
N ILE A 272 -16.17 10.65 -26.11
CA ILE A 272 -16.45 10.63 -27.55
C ILE A 272 -16.90 11.99 -28.05
N VAL A 273 -16.52 12.28 -29.29
CA VAL A 273 -17.02 13.43 -30.07
C VAL A 273 -17.17 12.97 -31.53
N ARG A 274 -18.06 13.59 -32.29
CA ARG A 274 -18.15 13.31 -33.73
C ARG A 274 -17.12 14.16 -34.46
N LEU A 275 -16.49 13.58 -35.48
CA LEU A 275 -15.62 14.30 -36.40
C LEU A 275 -16.35 14.46 -37.73
N LYS A 276 -16.26 15.64 -38.33
CA LYS A 276 -16.75 15.85 -39.69
C LYS A 276 -15.93 14.98 -40.66
N PRO A 277 -16.55 14.07 -41.43
CA PRO A 277 -15.82 13.10 -42.26
C PRO A 277 -14.81 13.75 -43.20
N GLU A 278 -15.12 14.93 -43.74
CA GLU A 278 -14.27 15.72 -44.62
C GLU A 278 -12.99 16.26 -43.94
N CYS A 279 -12.98 16.39 -42.62
CA CYS A 279 -11.86 16.93 -41.86
C CYS A 279 -10.88 15.86 -41.35
N LEU A 280 -11.10 14.56 -41.64
CA LEU A 280 -10.29 13.46 -41.08
C LEU A 280 -8.79 13.62 -41.35
N GLN A 281 -8.41 14.00 -42.57
CA GLN A 281 -7.02 14.13 -42.95
C GLN A 281 -6.35 15.31 -42.22
N GLU A 282 -7.02 16.46 -42.18
CA GLU A 282 -6.55 17.65 -41.47
C GLU A 282 -6.43 17.39 -39.96
N TYR A 283 -7.40 16.66 -39.39
CA TYR A 283 -7.38 16.25 -37.98
C TYR A 283 -6.16 15.37 -37.64
N LYS A 284 -5.81 14.41 -38.51
CA LYS A 284 -4.60 13.59 -38.34
C LYS A 284 -3.33 14.42 -38.44
N GLU A 285 -3.27 15.34 -39.39
CA GLU A 285 -2.10 16.19 -39.60
C GLU A 285 -1.85 17.14 -38.43
N CYS A 286 -2.91 17.75 -37.88
CA CYS A 286 -2.76 18.63 -36.72
C CYS A 286 -2.32 17.84 -35.48
N HIS A 287 -2.88 16.65 -35.22
CA HIS A 287 -2.49 15.83 -34.06
C HIS A 287 -1.08 15.22 -34.19
N ASN A 288 -0.63 14.88 -35.40
CA ASN A 288 0.76 14.46 -35.63
C ASN A 288 1.77 15.60 -35.37
N LYS A 289 1.31 16.85 -35.45
CA LYS A 289 2.10 18.06 -35.17
C LYS A 289 1.50 18.84 -34.00
N ALA A 290 1.00 18.12 -32.99
CA ALA A 290 0.41 18.73 -31.81
C ALA A 290 1.38 19.74 -31.18
N TRP A 291 0.87 20.91 -30.81
CA TRP A 291 1.71 22.01 -30.34
C TRP A 291 2.40 21.62 -29.02
N PRO A 292 3.73 21.84 -28.89
CA PRO A 292 4.47 21.50 -27.67
C PRO A 292 3.88 22.11 -26.39
N GLU A 293 3.35 23.32 -26.47
CA GLU A 293 2.72 24.03 -25.35
C GLU A 293 1.43 23.34 -24.88
N VAL A 294 0.66 22.78 -25.82
CA VAL A 294 -0.56 22.01 -25.52
C VAL A 294 -0.18 20.68 -24.87
N LEU A 295 0.81 19.98 -25.43
CA LEU A 295 1.32 18.73 -24.85
C LEU A 295 1.91 18.94 -23.45
N GLN A 296 2.62 20.05 -23.24
CA GLN A 296 3.15 20.43 -21.94
C GLN A 296 2.02 20.70 -20.94
N GLN A 297 0.96 21.43 -21.34
CA GLN A 297 -0.19 21.67 -20.47
C GLN A 297 -0.92 20.36 -20.10
N ILE A 298 -1.08 19.43 -21.05
CA ILE A 298 -1.64 18.09 -20.79
C ILE A 298 -0.82 17.36 -19.73
N LYS A 299 0.51 17.41 -19.85
CA LYS A 299 1.44 16.82 -18.87
C LYS A 299 1.37 17.50 -17.50
N ASP A 300 1.32 18.83 -17.46
CA ASP A 300 1.23 19.62 -16.22
C ASP A 300 -0.11 19.41 -15.49
N CYS A 301 -1.15 19.01 -16.22
CA CYS A 301 -2.45 18.59 -15.69
C CYS A 301 -2.51 17.09 -15.34
N HIS A 302 -1.37 16.41 -15.31
CA HIS A 302 -1.23 15.00 -14.91
C HIS A 302 -2.03 14.01 -15.78
N ILE A 303 -2.25 14.34 -17.06
CA ILE A 303 -2.85 13.44 -18.03
C ILE A 303 -1.74 12.63 -18.70
N VAL A 304 -1.86 11.31 -18.66
CA VAL A 304 -0.92 10.34 -19.25
C VAL A 304 -1.69 9.30 -20.06
N ASP A 305 -0.98 8.58 -20.93
CA ASP A 305 -1.57 7.50 -21.76
C ASP A 305 -2.80 7.98 -22.57
N TYR A 306 -2.70 9.18 -23.15
CA TYR A 306 -3.78 9.79 -23.93
C TYR A 306 -3.71 9.36 -25.39
N SER A 307 -4.73 8.62 -25.84
CA SER A 307 -4.91 8.19 -27.23
C SER A 307 -6.27 8.62 -27.78
N ILE A 308 -6.34 8.91 -29.08
CA ILE A 308 -7.57 9.22 -29.80
C ILE A 308 -7.69 8.28 -31.00
N TRP A 309 -8.78 7.54 -31.06
CA TRP A 309 -9.12 6.57 -32.11
C TRP A 309 -10.26 7.14 -32.96
N PHE A 310 -10.34 6.75 -34.22
CA PHE A 310 -11.42 7.16 -35.13
C PHE A 310 -12.15 5.92 -35.65
N ASP A 311 -13.47 5.88 -35.49
CA ASP A 311 -14.35 4.90 -36.15
C ASP A 311 -14.98 5.56 -37.38
N ASP A 312 -14.66 5.00 -38.56
CA ASP A 312 -15.13 5.50 -39.86
C ASP A 312 -16.64 5.34 -40.04
N ARG A 313 -17.21 4.24 -39.53
CA ARG A 313 -18.64 3.92 -39.64
C ARG A 313 -19.54 4.94 -38.95
N SER A 314 -19.19 5.33 -37.73
CA SER A 314 -19.95 6.31 -36.95
C SER A 314 -19.39 7.73 -37.03
N SER A 315 -18.26 7.93 -37.74
CA SER A 315 -17.51 9.19 -37.77
C SER A 315 -17.21 9.72 -36.36
N THR A 316 -16.91 8.82 -35.42
CA THR A 316 -16.73 9.14 -34.00
C THR A 316 -15.27 9.01 -33.61
N LEU A 317 -14.77 10.03 -32.92
CA LEU A 317 -13.51 9.97 -32.21
C LEU A 317 -13.73 9.41 -30.81
N PHE A 318 -12.94 8.40 -30.44
CA PHE A 318 -12.89 7.81 -29.12
C PHE A 318 -11.55 8.17 -28.46
N ALA A 319 -11.62 9.04 -27.46
CA ALA A 319 -10.47 9.45 -26.66
C ALA A 319 -10.42 8.64 -25.36
N THR A 320 -9.25 8.07 -25.04
CA THR A 320 -8.97 7.41 -23.76
C THR A 320 -7.73 8.02 -23.14
N MET A 321 -7.76 8.30 -21.83
CA MET A 321 -6.63 8.87 -21.10
C MET A 321 -6.67 8.47 -19.63
N LYS A 322 -5.52 8.55 -18.95
CA LYS A 322 -5.38 8.36 -17.52
C LYS A 322 -5.02 9.67 -16.85
N TRP A 323 -5.69 10.02 -15.77
CA TRP A 323 -5.31 11.14 -14.92
C TRP A 323 -4.71 10.61 -13.60
N VAL A 324 -3.50 11.06 -13.29
CA VAL A 324 -2.69 10.62 -12.13
C VAL A 324 -2.44 11.73 -11.12
N GLY A 325 -3.16 12.84 -11.21
CA GLY A 325 -3.01 13.99 -10.31
C GLY A 325 -3.69 13.80 -8.95
N ASN A 326 -3.62 14.85 -8.12
CA ASN A 326 -4.22 14.86 -6.78
C ASN A 326 -5.47 15.74 -6.67
N ASP A 327 -5.66 16.68 -7.60
CA ASP A 327 -6.80 17.60 -7.65
C ASP A 327 -7.28 17.79 -9.10
N PHE A 328 -8.33 17.05 -9.47
CA PHE A 328 -8.84 17.01 -10.84
C PHE A 328 -9.44 18.35 -11.26
N ASP A 329 -10.20 18.98 -10.37
CA ASP A 329 -10.90 20.23 -10.67
C ASP A 329 -9.91 21.38 -10.85
N ALA A 330 -8.86 21.44 -10.00
CA ALA A 330 -7.79 22.41 -10.17
C ALA A 330 -7.01 22.21 -11.49
N ASP A 331 -6.72 20.96 -11.86
CA ASP A 331 -5.98 20.67 -13.10
C ASP A 331 -6.84 20.97 -14.34
N MET A 332 -8.14 20.67 -14.33
CA MET A 332 -9.04 21.05 -15.43
C MET A 332 -9.22 22.58 -15.52
N ALA A 333 -9.26 23.28 -14.38
CA ALA A 333 -9.31 24.74 -14.37
C ALA A 333 -8.04 25.38 -14.97
N LYS A 334 -6.85 24.84 -14.67
CA LYS A 334 -5.58 25.27 -15.29
C LYS A 334 -5.60 25.05 -16.82
N MET A 335 -6.04 23.88 -17.26
CA MET A 335 -6.18 23.55 -18.69
C MET A 335 -7.09 24.56 -19.40
N ALA A 336 -8.27 24.82 -18.81
CA ALA A 336 -9.25 25.75 -19.36
C ALA A 336 -8.77 27.21 -19.38
N ALA A 337 -7.89 27.61 -18.45
CA ALA A 337 -7.35 28.96 -18.37
C ALA A 337 -6.18 29.22 -19.34
N ASN A 338 -5.56 28.19 -19.92
CA ASN A 338 -4.40 28.37 -20.79
C ASN A 338 -4.82 28.88 -22.19
N PRO A 339 -4.35 30.08 -22.63
CA PRO A 339 -4.77 30.67 -23.90
C PRO A 339 -4.32 29.85 -25.13
N LYS A 340 -3.18 29.16 -25.05
CA LYS A 340 -2.70 28.29 -26.14
C LYS A 340 -3.55 27.05 -26.31
N VAL A 341 -4.06 26.50 -25.19
CA VAL A 341 -5.01 25.39 -25.23
C VAL A 341 -6.35 25.83 -25.78
N GLN A 342 -6.84 27.02 -25.42
CA GLN A 342 -8.07 27.57 -26.01
C GLN A 342 -7.95 27.79 -27.52
N GLU A 343 -6.81 28.30 -28.00
CA GLU A 343 -6.53 28.48 -29.43
C GLU A 343 -6.53 27.13 -30.17
N TRP A 344 -5.86 26.13 -29.60
CA TRP A 344 -5.88 24.76 -30.11
C TRP A 344 -7.30 24.18 -30.18
N TRP A 345 -8.08 24.34 -29.11
CA TRP A 345 -9.47 23.89 -29.07
C TRP A 345 -10.34 24.56 -30.10
N ALA A 346 -10.25 25.89 -30.27
CA ALA A 346 -11.03 26.60 -31.27
C ALA A 346 -10.79 26.06 -32.70
N MET A 347 -9.54 25.70 -33.00
CA MET A 347 -9.19 25.04 -34.26
C MET A 347 -9.81 23.64 -34.35
N THR A 348 -9.65 22.78 -33.35
CA THR A 348 -10.16 21.39 -33.40
C THR A 348 -11.68 21.32 -33.33
N ASP A 349 -12.33 22.22 -32.60
CA ASP A 349 -13.79 22.32 -32.47
C ASP A 349 -14.45 22.58 -33.82
N SER A 350 -13.79 23.34 -34.71
CA SER A 350 -14.29 23.61 -36.06
C SER A 350 -14.43 22.35 -36.93
N MET A 351 -13.64 21.31 -36.62
CA MET A 351 -13.62 20.01 -37.31
C MET A 351 -14.56 18.98 -36.65
N GLN A 352 -15.09 19.30 -35.47
CA GLN A 352 -15.83 18.38 -34.61
C GLN A 352 -17.30 18.78 -34.48
N GLU A 353 -18.11 17.83 -34.01
CA GLU A 353 -19.50 18.03 -33.62
C GLU A 353 -19.74 17.33 -32.26
N SER A 354 -20.27 18.09 -31.30
CA SER A 354 -20.51 17.57 -29.95
C SER A 354 -21.72 16.64 -29.87
N TYR A 355 -21.58 15.57 -29.06
CA TYR A 355 -22.71 14.75 -28.61
C TYR A 355 -23.45 15.37 -27.39
N VAL A 356 -22.93 16.47 -26.83
CA VAL A 356 -23.52 17.19 -25.69
C VAL A 356 -24.50 18.23 -26.22
N GLU A 357 -25.76 18.10 -25.83
CA GLU A 357 -26.84 18.91 -26.39
C GLU A 357 -26.68 20.42 -26.08
N GLY A 358 -26.57 21.21 -27.13
CA GLY A 358 -26.44 22.66 -27.04
C GLY A 358 -25.09 23.14 -26.48
N ALA A 359 -24.04 22.33 -26.56
CA ALA A 359 -22.66 22.78 -26.36
C ALA A 359 -22.18 23.56 -27.60
N LYS A 360 -21.41 24.64 -27.38
CA LYS A 360 -20.92 25.52 -28.47
C LYS A 360 -19.40 25.44 -28.74
N GLY A 361 -18.66 24.74 -27.89
CA GLY A 361 -17.21 24.53 -28.04
C GLY A 361 -16.61 23.95 -26.76
N SER A 362 -15.31 23.65 -26.78
CA SER A 362 -14.54 23.08 -25.66
C SER A 362 -14.44 24.00 -24.44
N THR A 363 -14.68 25.30 -24.60
CA THR A 363 -14.75 26.27 -23.49
C THR A 363 -16.15 26.40 -22.88
N ASP A 364 -17.15 25.68 -23.40
CA ASP A 364 -18.51 25.71 -22.86
C ASP A 364 -18.56 24.98 -21.50
N PRO A 365 -19.19 25.54 -20.46
CA PRO A 365 -19.30 24.89 -19.15
C PRO A 365 -20.03 23.54 -19.19
N LYS A 366 -20.82 23.26 -20.23
CA LYS A 366 -21.46 21.94 -20.42
C LYS A 366 -20.48 20.83 -20.83
N GLY A 367 -19.30 21.20 -21.32
CA GLY A 367 -18.33 20.29 -21.94
C GLY A 367 -18.63 20.01 -23.41
N TRP A 368 -17.58 19.73 -24.17
CA TRP A 368 -17.65 19.48 -25.62
C TRP A 368 -17.57 18.00 -25.98
N TRP A 369 -16.73 17.25 -25.27
CA TRP A 369 -16.65 15.80 -25.41
C TRP A 369 -17.64 15.13 -24.47
N LYS A 370 -18.35 14.11 -24.95
CA LYS A 370 -19.28 13.34 -24.13
C LYS A 370 -18.51 12.29 -23.34
N PRO A 371 -18.53 12.32 -22.00
CA PRO A 371 -17.87 11.29 -21.19
C PRO A 371 -18.58 9.94 -21.32
N LEU A 372 -17.81 8.86 -21.19
CA LEU A 372 -18.28 7.48 -21.17
C LEU A 372 -18.02 6.84 -19.79
N GLU A 373 -18.90 5.92 -19.40
CA GLU A 373 -18.78 5.15 -18.18
C GLU A 373 -17.86 3.94 -18.39
N GLU A 374 -16.87 3.77 -17.51
CA GLU A 374 -16.06 2.54 -17.46
C GLU A 374 -16.89 1.43 -16.82
N VAL A 375 -17.39 0.49 -17.63
CA VAL A 375 -18.23 -0.63 -17.16
C VAL A 375 -17.45 -1.89 -16.81
N PHE A 376 -16.21 -2.01 -17.29
CA PHE A 376 -15.35 -3.16 -17.06
C PHE A 376 -13.89 -2.76 -17.17
N ARG A 377 -13.05 -3.39 -16.33
CA ARG A 377 -11.61 -3.20 -16.34
C ARG A 377 -10.90 -4.48 -15.91
N PHE A 378 -9.78 -4.75 -16.58
CA PHE A 378 -8.82 -5.77 -16.21
C PHE A 378 -7.42 -5.19 -16.34
N GLU A 379 -6.64 -5.22 -15.26
CA GLU A 379 -5.32 -4.56 -15.20
C GLU A 379 -4.14 -5.51 -15.45
N GLY A 380 -4.39 -6.80 -15.66
CA GLY A 380 -3.36 -7.81 -15.94
C GLY A 380 -2.70 -8.33 -14.68
#